data_AF-A0A511M9C5-F1
#
_entry.id   AF-A0A511M9C5-F1
#
_cell.length_a   1.000
_cell.length_b   1.000
_cell.length_c   1.000
_cell.angle_alpha   90.00
_cell.angle_beta   90.00
_cell.angle_gamma   90.00
#
_symmetry.space_group_name_H-M   'P 1'
#
loop_
_entity.id
_entity.type
_entity.pdbx_description
1 polymer ?
#
loop_
_entity_poly.entity_id
_entity_poly.type
_entity_poly.pdbx_seq_one_letter_code
_entity_poly.pdbx_strand_id
1 'polypeptide(L)' 'MNVMVEMTALTLNRPTAEAGDIERAAWYEAKANLHTYLAGQGGSDAARETALAVSAHQRSLELLGQQN' A
#
# COMPACT_ATOMS: atom_id res chain seq x y z
N MET A 1 9.15 8.78 -8.21
CA MET A 1 9.02 7.36 -7.82
C MET A 1 9.31 6.49 -9.04
N ASN A 2 10.15 5.46 -8.94
CA ASN A 2 10.30 4.49 -10.04
C ASN A 2 9.34 3.32 -9.82
N VAL A 3 8.25 3.28 -10.60
CA VAL A 3 7.15 2.33 -10.41
C VAL A 3 7.62 0.87 -10.41
N MET A 4 8.54 0.50 -11.31
CA MET A 4 9.02 -0.88 -11.39
C MET A 4 9.82 -1.28 -10.14
N VAL A 5 10.61 -0.35 -9.59
CA VAL A 5 11.36 -0.59 -8.35
C VAL A 5 10.41 -0.75 -7.17
N GLU A 6 9.41 0.12 -7.03
CA GLU A 6 8.42 0.04 -5.95
C GLU A 6 7.57 -1.23 -6.04
N MET A 7 7.08 -1.58 -7.23
CA MET A 7 6.34 -2.82 -7.45
C MET A 7 7.18 -4.05 -7.10
N THR A 8 8.46 -4.03 -7.46
CA THR A 8 9.40 -5.10 -7.09
C THR A 8 9.57 -5.18 -5.58
N ALA A 9 9.81 -4.05 -4.91
CA ALA A 9 9.94 -3.98 -3.45
C ALA A 9 8.67 -4.48 -2.74
N LEU A 10 7.49 -4.05 -3.17
CA LEU A 10 6.20 -4.52 -2.62
C LEU A 10 5.96 -6.01 -2.82
N THR A 11 6.44 -6.55 -3.94
CA THR A 11 6.29 -7.98 -4.25
C THR A 11 7.25 -8.82 -3.41
N LEU A 12 8.52 -8.42 -3.33
CA LEU A 12 9.54 -9.16 -2.58
C LEU A 12 9.36 -9.04 -1.07
N ASN A 13 8.91 -7.89 -0.58
CA ASN A 13 8.73 -7.63 0.85
C ASN A 13 7.27 -7.80 1.29
N ARG A 14 6.48 -8.64 0.60
CA ARG A 14 5.12 -8.93 1.02
C ARG A 14 5.18 -9.66 2.38
N PRO A 15 4.56 -9.11 3.44
CA PRO A 15 4.57 -9.71 4.77
C PRO A 15 3.93 -11.10 4.74
N THR A 16 4.49 -12.02 5.52
CA THR A 16 3.88 -13.33 5.77
C THR A 16 2.72 -13.19 6.76
N ALA A 17 1.98 -14.28 6.96
CA ALA A 17 0.91 -14.32 7.98
C ALA A 17 1.45 -14.15 9.41
N GLU A 18 2.72 -14.47 9.65
CA GLU A 18 3.39 -14.35 10.95
C GLU A 18 4.05 -12.97 11.16
N ALA A 19 4.07 -12.12 10.13
CA ALA A 19 4.60 -10.78 10.25
C ALA A 19 3.79 -9.97 11.27
N GLY A 20 4.49 -9.18 12.09
CA GLY A 20 3.85 -8.33 13.08
C GLY A 20 3.00 -7.24 12.43
N ASP A 21 2.02 -6.72 13.19
CA ASP A 21 1.08 -5.73 12.65
C ASP A 21 1.77 -4.43 12.21
N ILE A 22 2.89 -4.04 12.82
CA ILE A 22 3.71 -2.89 12.38
C ILE A 22 4.28 -3.12 10.98
N GLU A 23 4.87 -4.30 10.75
CA GLU A 23 5.46 -4.64 9.45
C GLU A 23 4.39 -4.71 8.37
N ARG A 24 3.24 -5.32 8.71
CA ARG A 24 2.09 -5.39 7.81
C ARG A 24 1.53 -4.00 7.51
N ALA A 25 1.41 -3.14 8.51
CA ALA A 25 0.95 -1.76 8.34
C ALA A 25 1.89 -0.97 7.42
N ALA A 26 3.21 -1.05 7.65
CA ALA A 26 4.20 -0.39 6.82
C ALA A 26 4.13 -0.85 5.34
N TRP A 27 3.91 -2.14 5.11
CA TRP A 27 3.72 -2.65 3.74
C TRP A 27 2.43 -2.12 3.09
N TYR A 28 1.32 -2.08 3.82
CA TYR A 28 0.06 -1.52 3.32
C TYR A 28 0.19 -0.02 3.03
N GLU A 29 0.94 0.73 3.85
CA GLU A 29 1.22 2.14 3.61
C GLU A 29 2.07 2.35 2.36
N ALA A 30 3.13 1.56 2.17
CA ALA A 30 3.92 1.60 0.95
C ALA A 30 3.07 1.28 -0.30
N LYS A 31 2.14 0.33 -0.18
CA LYS A 31 1.18 0.00 -1.24
C LYS A 31 0.22 1.17 -1.52
N ALA A 32 -0.27 1.85 -0.50
CA ALA A 32 -1.13 3.02 -0.65
C ALA A 32 -0.43 4.16 -1.40
N ASN A 33 0.84 4.41 -1.07
CA ASN A 33 1.67 5.42 -1.71
C ASN A 33 1.90 5.13 -3.20
N LEU A 34 2.15 3.87 -3.57
CA LEU A 34 2.27 3.48 -4.98
C LEU A 34 0.97 3.76 -5.75
N HIS A 35 -0.17 3.31 -5.23
CA HIS A 35 -1.46 3.51 -5.89
C HIS A 35 -1.86 5.00 -5.97
N THR A 36 -1.50 5.80 -4.96
CA THR A 36 -1.67 7.26 -4.98
C THR A 36 -0.86 7.90 -6.11
N TYR A 37 0.40 7.47 -6.27
CA TYR A 37 1.26 7.93 -7.34
C TYR A 37 0.70 7.55 -8.73
N LEU A 38 0.23 6.32 -8.90
CA LEU A 38 -0.37 5.83 -10.15
C LEU A 38 -1.66 6.60 -10.49
N ALA A 39 -2.54 6.83 -9.51
CA ALA A 39 -3.74 7.63 -9.69
C ALA A 39 -3.41 9.06 -10.16
N GLY A 40 -2.34 9.65 -9.61
CA GLY A 40 -1.86 10.99 -9.99
C GLY A 40 -1.37 11.10 -11.44
N GLN A 41 -1.07 9.99 -12.12
CA GLN A 41 -0.76 9.99 -13.55
C GLN A 41 -2.01 10.14 -14.44
N GLY A 42 -3.22 9.99 -13.87
CA GLY A 42 -4.48 10.07 -14.60
C GLY A 42 -4.80 8.80 -15.42
N GLY A 43 -5.69 8.95 -16.40
CA GLY A 43 -6.12 7.84 -17.27
C GLY A 43 -7.36 7.09 -16.75
N SER A 44 -7.78 6.07 -17.50
CA SER A 44 -9.01 5.30 -17.23
C SER A 44 -8.98 4.56 -15.89
N ASP A 45 -7.79 4.21 -15.42
CA ASP A 45 -7.62 3.44 -14.19
C ASP A 45 -7.48 4.32 -12.94
N ALA A 46 -7.36 5.64 -13.06
CA ALA A 46 -7.07 6.54 -11.93
C ALA A 46 -8.07 6.42 -10.77
N ALA A 47 -9.36 6.22 -11.07
CA ALA A 47 -10.39 6.02 -10.05
C ALA A 47 -10.17 4.70 -9.27
N ARG A 48 -9.79 3.64 -9.97
CA ARG A 48 -9.47 2.35 -9.36
C ARG A 48 -8.21 2.45 -8.51
N GLU A 49 -7.18 3.09 -9.02
CA GLU A 49 -5.93 3.34 -8.30
C GLU A 49 -6.18 4.15 -7.02
N THR A 50 -7.03 5.18 -7.09
CA THR A 50 -7.45 5.96 -5.91
C THR A 50 -8.16 5.08 -4.87
N ALA A 51 -9.09 4.23 -5.30
CA ALA A 51 -9.79 3.33 -4.39
C ALA A 51 -8.84 2.31 -3.72
N LEU A 52 -7.87 1.79 -4.47
CA LEU A 52 -6.84 0.90 -3.94
C LEU A 52 -5.93 1.59 -2.94
N ALA A 53 -5.56 2.86 -3.19
CA ALA A 53 -4.78 3.67 -2.26
C ALA A 53 -5.51 3.87 -0.93
N VAL A 54 -6.79 4.27 -0.99
CA VAL A 54 -7.62 4.47 0.21
C VAL A 54 -7.75 3.17 1.00
N SER A 55 -8.08 2.06 0.33
CA SER A 55 -8.24 0.76 0.99
C SER A 55 -6.95 0.29 1.66
N ALA A 56 -5.80 0.47 1.01
CA ALA A 56 -4.50 0.09 1.57
C ALA A 56 -4.14 0.96 2.79
N HIS A 57 -4.36 2.28 2.70
CA HIS A 57 -4.11 3.19 3.81
C HIS A 57 -5.00 2.90 5.02
N GLN A 58 -6.30 2.66 4.80
CA GLN A 58 -7.22 2.24 5.86
C GLN A 58 -6.72 0.97 6.56
N ARG A 59 -6.25 -0.02 5.79
CA ARG A 59 -5.72 -1.25 6.36
C ARG A 59 -4.46 -1.03 7.21
N SER A 60 -3.59 -0.11 6.78
CA SER A 60 -2.43 0.31 7.58
C SER A 60 -2.86 0.88 8.94
N LEU A 61 -3.84 1.80 8.93
CA LEU A 61 -4.36 2.41 10.16
C LEU A 61 -5.06 1.41 11.08
N GLU A 62 -5.83 0.47 10.54
CA GLU A 62 -6.46 -0.60 11.33
C GLU A 62 -5.43 -1.42 12.11
N LEU A 63 -4.35 -1.81 11.43
CA LEU A 63 -3.28 -2.62 12.03
C LEU A 63 -2.53 -1.85 13.12
N LEU A 64 -2.30 -0.55 12.95
CA LEU A 64 -1.67 0.29 13.97
C LEU A 64 -2.62 0.59 15.14
N GLY A 65 -3.92 0.72 14.86
CA GLY A 65 -4.95 0.93 15.87
C GLY A 65 -5.21 -0.29 16.76
N GLN A 66 -4.96 -1.51 16.25
CA GLN A 66 -5.04 -2.76 17.00
C GLN A 66 -3.91 -2.95 18.03
N GLN A 67 -2.91 -2.07 18.05
CA GLN A 67 -1.79 -2.13 18.99
C GLN A 67 -1.98 -1.28 20.26
N ASN A 68 -3.08 -0.53 20.35
CA ASN A 68 -3.49 0.24 21.53
C ASN A 68 -4.47 -0.55 22.41
#